data_AF-A0A349R2I7-F1
#
_entry.id   AF-A0A349R2I7-F1
#
_cell.length_a   1.000
_cell.length_b   1.000
_cell.length_c   1.000
_cell.angle_alpha   90.00
_cell.angle_beta   90.00
_cell.angle_gamma   90.00
#
_symmetry.space_group_name_H-M   'P 1'
#
loop_
_entity.id
_entity.type
_entity.pdbx_description
1 polymer ?
#
loop_
_entity_poly.entity_id
_entity_poly.type
_entity_poly.pdbx_seq_one_letter_code
_entity_poly.pdbx_strand_id
1 'polypeptide(L)'
;MLILNENGPERWPAFRKLGFRFSFIFILSFILVFNNGTYPLYGYISSPLNHFMQKLTPWFAENILAYSYDHSIFINGSGDTSYAWISLLILFLLALVGAALWSILDRKRANYRILFYWLTTAIRYYVAFMLINYGLIKVFYMQMQPPRLTQLLQPLGEYSPMGLAWTYIGYSQGYNILIGSIEILSGLLLFRKMMVLGALITVATSINIMAVNYFYDVPVKMVSTALLLFSIFLLLPYLKA
;
A
#
# COMPACT_ATOMS: atom_id res chain seq x y z
N MET A 1 -2.09 -18.48 -15.98
CA MET A 1 -1.15 -19.62 -15.93
C MET A 1 0.34 -19.21 -16.07
N LEU A 2 0.69 -17.91 -16.05
CA LEU A 2 2.06 -17.41 -16.35
C LEU A 2 2.97 -17.15 -15.12
N ILE A 3 2.47 -17.32 -13.89
CA ILE A 3 3.22 -16.98 -12.64
C ILE A 3 3.82 -18.24 -11.98
N LEU A 4 3.31 -19.43 -12.32
CA LEU A 4 3.91 -20.67 -11.88
C LEU A 4 5.05 -21.01 -12.85
N ASN A 5 6.26 -20.54 -12.54
CA ASN A 5 7.44 -21.04 -13.21
C ASN A 5 7.54 -22.55 -12.92
N GLU A 6 7.10 -23.39 -13.87
CA GLU A 6 7.08 -24.84 -13.72
C GLU A 6 8.49 -25.39 -13.40
N ASN A 7 9.53 -24.68 -13.86
CA ASN A 7 10.95 -25.05 -13.71
C ASN A 7 11.60 -24.66 -12.37
N GLY A 8 10.85 -24.13 -11.40
CA GLY A 8 11.41 -23.86 -10.07
C GLY A 8 11.78 -25.16 -9.34
N PRO A 9 12.62 -25.12 -8.28
CA PRO A 9 12.88 -26.31 -7.47
C PRO A 9 11.57 -26.84 -6.85
N GLU A 10 11.37 -28.16 -6.89
CA GLU A 10 10.20 -28.82 -6.30
C GLU A 10 10.09 -28.55 -4.79
N ARG A 11 11.23 -28.41 -4.11
CA ARG A 11 11.31 -28.13 -2.68
C ARG A 11 11.97 -26.78 -2.43
N TRP A 12 11.26 -25.89 -1.74
CA TRP A 12 11.78 -24.59 -1.38
C TRP A 12 12.73 -24.68 -0.17
N PRO A 13 13.86 -23.94 -0.17
CA PRO A 13 14.73 -23.84 0.99
C PRO A 13 13.97 -23.19 2.16
N ALA A 14 14.43 -23.45 3.39
CA ALA A 14 13.72 -23.01 4.61
C ALA A 14 13.48 -21.50 4.66
N PHE A 15 14.48 -20.68 4.29
CA PHE A 15 14.35 -19.22 4.27
C PHE A 15 13.25 -18.75 3.32
N ARG A 16 13.11 -19.37 2.14
CA ARG A 16 12.08 -19.02 1.15
C ARG A 16 10.68 -19.34 1.66
N LYS A 17 10.53 -20.48 2.37
CA LYS A 17 9.25 -20.83 3.01
C LYS A 17 8.90 -19.88 4.14
N LEU A 18 9.89 -19.51 4.97
CA LEU A 18 9.68 -18.56 6.07
C LEU A 18 9.30 -17.17 5.55
N GLY A 19 10.07 -16.64 4.59
CA GLY A 19 9.79 -15.37 3.94
C GLY A 19 8.42 -15.35 3.27
N PHE A 20 8.06 -16.42 2.56
CA PHE A 20 6.73 -16.55 1.98
C PHE A 20 5.61 -16.50 3.03
N ARG A 21 5.71 -17.27 4.12
CA ARG A 21 4.68 -17.32 5.17
C ARG A 21 4.48 -15.96 5.83
N PHE A 22 5.59 -15.27 6.14
CA PHE A 22 5.58 -13.91 6.66
C PHE A 22 4.89 -12.95 5.68
N SER A 23 5.38 -12.89 4.44
CA SER A 23 4.83 -12.00 3.41
C SER A 23 3.35 -12.30 3.15
N PHE A 24 2.94 -13.56 3.15
CA PHE A 24 1.55 -13.95 2.94
C PHE A 24 0.63 -13.36 4.01
N ILE A 25 0.99 -13.51 5.29
CA ILE A 25 0.17 -12.99 6.41
C ILE A 25 0.22 -11.47 6.45
N PHE A 26 1.42 -10.89 6.34
CA PHE A 26 1.61 -9.44 6.43
C PHE A 26 0.90 -8.70 5.30
N ILE A 27 1.09 -9.12 4.05
CA ILE A 27 0.51 -8.44 2.89
C ILE A 27 -1.01 -8.58 2.87
N LEU A 28 -1.55 -9.78 3.17
CA LEU A 28 -3.02 -9.95 3.19
C LEU A 28 -3.66 -9.14 4.32
N SER A 29 -3.09 -9.17 5.52
CA SER A 29 -3.61 -8.34 6.62
C SER A 29 -3.50 -6.84 6.32
N PHE A 30 -2.41 -6.39 5.67
CA PHE A 30 -2.26 -5.02 5.21
C PHE A 30 -3.36 -4.64 4.20
N ILE A 31 -3.60 -5.46 3.17
CA ILE A 31 -4.63 -5.21 2.14
C ILE A 31 -6.03 -5.09 2.77
N LEU A 32 -6.30 -5.87 3.82
CA LEU A 32 -7.58 -5.86 4.53
C LEU A 32 -7.73 -4.63 5.43
N VAL A 33 -6.74 -4.33 6.28
CA VAL A 33 -6.83 -3.24 7.26
C VAL A 33 -6.60 -1.87 6.60
N PHE A 34 -5.58 -1.76 5.74
CA PHE A 34 -5.22 -0.54 5.02
C PHE A 34 -5.77 -0.55 3.59
N ASN A 35 -7.06 -0.89 3.46
CA ASN A 35 -7.71 -0.95 2.16
C ASN A 35 -7.79 0.41 1.47
N ASN A 36 -7.97 1.49 2.23
CA ASN A 36 -7.95 2.87 1.73
C ASN A 36 -8.87 3.13 0.52
N GLY A 37 -10.07 2.52 0.52
CA GLY A 37 -11.06 2.68 -0.56
C GLY A 37 -10.73 1.92 -1.86
N THR A 38 -9.72 1.05 -1.86
CA THR A 38 -9.30 0.29 -3.05
C THR A 38 -10.41 -0.56 -3.63
N TYR A 39 -11.08 -1.35 -2.79
CA TYR A 39 -12.10 -2.29 -3.24
C TYR A 39 -13.48 -1.66 -3.09
N PRO A 40 -14.24 -1.49 -4.18
CA PRO A 40 -15.62 -1.05 -4.10
C PRO A 40 -16.39 -1.93 -3.12
N LEU A 41 -17.27 -1.33 -2.32
CA LEU A 41 -18.11 -2.01 -1.33
C LEU A 41 -17.39 -2.67 -0.14
N TYR A 42 -16.05 -2.63 -0.07
CA TYR A 42 -15.31 -3.21 1.05
C TYR A 42 -15.67 -2.57 2.40
N GLY A 43 -16.09 -1.30 2.39
CA GLY A 43 -16.61 -0.61 3.58
C GLY A 43 -17.79 -1.33 4.24
N TYR A 44 -18.66 -2.00 3.47
CA TYR A 44 -19.84 -2.70 4.02
C TYR A 44 -19.47 -4.00 4.74
N ILE A 45 -18.38 -4.66 4.33
CA ILE A 45 -17.96 -5.94 4.89
C ILE A 45 -16.80 -5.83 5.89
N SER A 46 -16.04 -4.73 5.84
CA SER A 46 -14.89 -4.50 6.72
C SER A 46 -15.28 -3.99 8.10
N SER A 47 -16.54 -3.62 8.33
CA SER A 47 -17.01 -3.08 9.60
C SER A 47 -16.60 -3.93 10.82
N PRO A 48 -16.78 -5.27 10.86
CA PRO A 48 -16.35 -6.08 11.99
C PRO A 48 -14.84 -6.00 12.25
N LEU A 49 -14.03 -6.04 11.19
CA LEU A 49 -12.57 -5.91 11.28
C LEU A 49 -12.15 -4.53 11.77
N ASN A 50 -12.79 -3.47 11.25
CA ASN A 50 -12.52 -2.09 11.66
C ASN A 50 -12.84 -1.88 13.15
N HIS A 51 -13.98 -2.37 13.62
CA HIS A 51 -14.34 -2.30 15.05
C HIS A 51 -13.38 -3.10 15.92
N PHE A 52 -12.91 -4.25 15.45
CA PHE A 52 -11.91 -5.03 16.15
C PHE A 52 -10.59 -4.25 16.27
N MET A 53 -10.07 -3.69 15.17
CA MET A 53 -8.84 -2.89 15.18
C MET A 53 -8.98 -1.61 16.02
N GLN A 54 -10.16 -0.96 15.99
CA GLN A 54 -10.45 0.21 16.82
C GLN A 54 -10.44 -0.09 18.32
N LYS A 55 -10.58 -1.35 18.73
CA LYS A 55 -10.42 -1.77 20.13
C LYS A 55 -9.01 -2.28 20.41
N LEU A 56 -8.47 -3.09 19.50
CA LEU A 56 -7.16 -3.73 19.66
C LEU A 56 -6.02 -2.71 19.66
N THR A 57 -6.03 -1.77 18.72
CA THR A 57 -4.93 -0.80 18.55
C THR A 57 -4.77 0.13 19.76
N PRO A 58 -5.84 0.77 20.29
CA PRO A 58 -5.69 1.56 21.52
C PRO A 58 -5.27 0.69 22.72
N TRP A 59 -5.88 -0.50 22.88
CA TRP A 59 -5.52 -1.40 23.97
C TRP A 59 -4.04 -1.78 23.91
N PHE A 60 -3.53 -2.12 22.74
CA PHE A 60 -2.12 -2.47 22.53
C PHE A 60 -1.21 -1.26 22.80
N ALA A 61 -1.58 -0.07 22.34
CA ALA A 61 -0.81 1.14 22.57
C ALA A 61 -0.66 1.43 24.08
N GLU A 62 -1.76 1.36 24.82
CA GLU A 62 -1.76 1.65 26.26
C GLU A 62 -1.07 0.55 27.08
N ASN A 63 -1.42 -0.72 26.84
CA ASN A 63 -1.02 -1.83 27.71
C ASN A 63 0.34 -2.44 27.35
N ILE A 64 0.77 -2.33 26.09
CA ILE A 64 2.03 -2.93 25.62
C ILE A 64 3.09 -1.86 25.37
N LEU A 65 2.71 -0.73 24.76
CA LEU A 65 3.66 0.34 24.42
C LEU A 65 3.74 1.44 25.49
N ALA A 66 2.83 1.43 26.49
CA ALA A 66 2.68 2.52 27.46
C ALA A 66 2.57 3.90 26.79
N TYR A 67 1.89 3.94 25.63
CA TYR A 67 1.78 5.12 24.79
C TYR A 67 0.33 5.56 24.66
N SER A 68 0.05 6.75 25.19
CA SER A 68 -1.20 7.47 24.98
C SER A 68 -1.07 8.37 23.77
N TYR A 69 -1.81 8.10 22.69
CA TYR A 69 -1.93 9.05 21.59
C TYR A 69 -3.18 9.90 21.74
N ASP A 70 -3.08 11.15 21.29
CA ASP A 70 -4.21 12.07 21.28
C ASP A 70 -5.25 11.63 20.24
N HIS A 71 -6.44 11.27 20.74
CA HIS A 71 -7.59 10.89 19.91
C HIS A 71 -8.17 12.08 19.11
N SER A 72 -7.75 13.30 19.42
CA SER A 72 -8.19 14.53 18.74
C SER A 72 -7.41 14.84 17.46
N ILE A 73 -6.34 14.10 17.14
CA ILE A 73 -5.59 14.26 15.88
C ILE A 73 -6.47 13.80 14.72
N PHE A 74 -7.23 14.75 14.17
CA PHE A 74 -8.06 14.57 13.00
C PHE A 74 -7.21 14.35 11.74
N ILE A 75 -7.74 13.46 10.90
CA ILE A 75 -7.19 12.96 9.65
C ILE A 75 -7.10 14.11 8.62
N ASN A 76 -5.90 14.50 8.19
CA ASN A 76 -5.71 15.37 7.00
C ASN A 76 -5.40 14.56 5.71
N GLY A 77 -5.51 13.23 5.76
CA GLY A 77 -5.38 12.34 4.62
C GLY A 77 -5.16 10.88 5.06
N SER A 78 -5.29 9.97 4.11
CA SER A 78 -5.35 8.50 4.19
C SER A 78 -4.32 7.73 5.07
N GLY A 79 -4.19 8.06 6.35
CA GLY A 79 -3.73 7.12 7.37
C GLY A 79 -2.29 7.22 7.85
N ASP A 80 -1.64 8.38 7.83
CA ASP A 80 -0.40 8.58 8.61
C ASP A 80 -0.68 9.13 10.02
N THR A 81 -1.44 8.38 10.82
CA THR A 81 -1.69 8.71 12.22
C THR A 81 -0.94 7.76 13.16
N SER A 82 -0.78 8.13 14.42
CA SER A 82 -0.21 7.22 15.44
C SER A 82 -0.98 5.89 15.50
N TYR A 83 -2.33 5.94 15.41
CA TYR A 83 -3.17 4.76 15.31
C TYR A 83 -2.78 3.86 14.14
N ALA A 84 -2.52 4.42 12.96
CA ALA A 84 -2.17 3.65 11.79
C ALA A 84 -0.77 3.03 11.91
N TRP A 85 0.23 3.75 12.43
CA TRP A 85 1.58 3.20 12.64
C TRP A 85 1.57 2.05 13.65
N ILE A 86 0.81 2.18 14.74
CA ILE A 86 0.65 1.12 15.73
C ILE A 86 -0.12 -0.07 15.14
N SER A 87 -1.17 0.20 14.36
CA SER A 87 -1.90 -0.87 13.65
C SER A 87 -0.96 -1.63 12.71
N LEU A 88 -0.09 -0.94 11.97
CA LEU A 88 0.91 -1.57 11.11
C LEU A 88 1.90 -2.44 11.91
N LEU A 89 2.35 -1.97 13.07
CA LEU A 89 3.20 -2.73 13.99
C LEU A 89 2.50 -4.01 14.47
N ILE A 90 1.22 -3.92 14.86
CA ILE A 90 0.41 -5.09 15.26
C ILE A 90 0.35 -6.11 14.11
N LEU A 91 0.11 -5.66 12.88
CA LEU A 91 0.09 -6.56 11.72
C LEU A 91 1.46 -7.20 11.44
N PHE A 92 2.54 -6.45 11.64
CA PHE A 92 3.90 -6.97 11.51
C PHE A 92 4.19 -8.06 12.55
N LEU A 93 3.86 -7.82 13.82
CA LEU A 93 4.00 -8.80 14.90
C LEU A 93 3.11 -10.04 14.67
N LEU A 94 1.87 -9.83 14.24
CA LEU A 94 0.95 -10.89 13.85
C LEU A 94 1.56 -11.77 12.74
N ALA A 95 2.18 -11.16 11.74
CA ALA A 95 2.84 -11.89 10.66
C ALA A 95 4.07 -12.67 11.13
N LEU A 96 4.86 -12.13 12.07
CA LEU A 96 5.98 -12.85 12.68
C LEU A 96 5.51 -14.08 13.45
N VAL A 97 4.57 -13.91 14.37
CA VAL A 97 4.03 -15.00 15.19
C VAL A 97 3.32 -16.03 14.31
N GLY A 98 2.49 -15.58 13.39
CA GLY A 98 1.77 -16.45 12.46
C GLY A 98 2.70 -17.23 11.53
N ALA A 99 3.79 -16.63 11.04
CA ALA A 99 4.78 -17.33 10.24
C ALA A 99 5.55 -18.38 11.05
N ALA A 100 5.85 -18.11 12.32
CA ALA A 100 6.46 -19.08 13.23
C ALA A 100 5.52 -20.26 13.50
N LEU A 101 4.27 -20.00 13.87
CA LEU A 101 3.24 -21.02 14.10
C LEU A 101 3.01 -21.86 12.83
N TRP A 102 2.86 -21.22 11.67
CA TRP A 102 2.74 -21.94 10.40
C TRP A 102 3.98 -22.80 10.12
N SER A 103 5.17 -22.33 10.46
CA SER A 103 6.40 -23.13 10.29
C SER A 103 6.46 -24.36 11.20
N ILE A 104 5.89 -24.27 12.40
CA ILE A 104 5.79 -25.38 13.34
C ILE A 104 4.75 -26.40 12.89
N LEU A 105 3.59 -25.94 12.40
CA LEU A 105 2.47 -26.79 12.02
C LEU A 105 2.66 -27.46 10.65
N ASP A 106 3.22 -26.74 9.67
CA ASP A 106 3.38 -27.21 8.30
C ASP A 106 4.85 -27.50 7.94
N ARG A 107 5.40 -28.55 8.54
CA ARG A 107 6.81 -28.96 8.34
C ARG A 107 7.05 -29.74 7.06
N LYS A 108 6.04 -30.48 6.59
CA LYS A 108 6.17 -31.48 5.51
C LYS A 108 6.04 -30.88 4.11
N ARG A 109 5.36 -29.74 3.96
CA ARG A 109 5.07 -29.16 2.64
C ARG A 109 6.35 -28.72 1.91
N ALA A 110 6.45 -29.15 0.65
CA ALA A 110 7.63 -28.92 -0.18
C ALA A 110 7.71 -27.47 -0.70
N ASN A 111 6.57 -26.89 -1.11
CA ASN A 111 6.47 -25.53 -1.64
C ASN A 111 5.05 -24.95 -1.48
N TYR A 112 4.91 -23.64 -1.74
CA TYR A 112 3.65 -22.90 -1.65
C TYR A 112 3.25 -22.23 -2.96
N ARG A 113 3.53 -22.87 -4.10
CA ARG A 113 3.29 -22.30 -5.44
C ARG A 113 1.86 -21.78 -5.65
N ILE A 114 0.86 -22.57 -5.24
CA ILE A 114 -0.56 -22.19 -5.36
C ILE A 114 -0.89 -20.98 -4.48
N LEU A 115 -0.46 -20.96 -3.22
CA LEU A 115 -0.73 -19.81 -2.35
C LEU A 115 0.04 -18.56 -2.80
N PHE A 116 1.25 -18.72 -3.35
CA PHE A 116 2.01 -17.64 -3.95
C PHE A 116 1.32 -17.05 -5.19
N TYR A 117 0.72 -17.89 -6.03
CA TYR A 117 -0.11 -17.45 -7.15
C TYR A 117 -1.30 -16.60 -6.68
N TRP A 118 -2.01 -17.05 -5.63
CA TRP A 118 -3.15 -16.29 -5.10
C TRP A 118 -2.73 -15.00 -4.40
N LEU A 119 -1.62 -15.01 -3.67
CA LEU A 119 -1.06 -13.81 -3.05
C LEU A 119 -0.69 -12.77 -4.09
N THR A 120 0.08 -13.16 -5.12
CA THR A 120 0.45 -12.24 -6.22
C THR A 120 -0.77 -11.77 -7.00
N THR A 121 -1.81 -12.61 -7.13
CA THR A 121 -3.10 -12.17 -7.69
C THR A 121 -3.74 -11.11 -6.81
N ALA A 122 -3.89 -11.33 -5.50
CA ALA A 122 -4.46 -10.35 -4.58
C ALA A 122 -3.69 -9.02 -4.60
N ILE A 123 -2.36 -9.07 -4.61
CA ILE A 123 -1.50 -7.88 -4.73
C ILE A 123 -1.77 -7.12 -6.02
N ARG A 124 -1.84 -7.82 -7.17
CA ARG A 124 -2.13 -7.19 -8.47
C ARG A 124 -3.44 -6.43 -8.46
N TYR A 125 -4.50 -7.05 -7.96
CA TYR A 125 -5.82 -6.39 -7.88
C TYR A 125 -5.78 -5.18 -6.94
N TYR A 126 -5.16 -5.31 -5.76
CA TYR A 126 -5.02 -4.20 -4.82
C TYR A 126 -4.27 -3.01 -5.44
N VAL A 127 -3.07 -3.25 -5.98
CA VAL A 127 -2.23 -2.20 -6.59
C VAL A 127 -2.94 -1.58 -7.80
N ALA A 128 -3.54 -2.41 -8.68
CA ALA A 128 -4.21 -1.91 -9.86
C ALA A 128 -5.40 -1.02 -9.54
N PHE A 129 -6.26 -1.43 -8.61
CA PHE A 129 -7.42 -0.62 -8.22
C PHE A 129 -7.01 0.64 -7.46
N MET A 130 -5.96 0.59 -6.63
CA MET A 130 -5.39 1.79 -6.01
C MET A 130 -4.96 2.81 -7.06
N LEU A 131 -4.15 2.39 -8.04
CA LEU A 131 -3.65 3.29 -9.09
C LEU A 131 -4.77 3.83 -9.97
N ILE A 132 -5.76 3.00 -10.32
CA ILE A 132 -6.91 3.45 -11.11
C ILE A 132 -7.75 4.45 -10.32
N ASN A 133 -8.03 4.19 -9.04
CA ASN A 133 -8.82 5.09 -8.20
C ASN A 133 -8.12 6.45 -8.04
N TYR A 134 -6.87 6.44 -7.58
CA TYR A 134 -6.08 7.67 -7.41
C TYR A 134 -5.85 8.39 -8.74
N GLY A 135 -5.57 7.66 -9.80
CA GLY A 135 -5.36 8.22 -11.13
C GLY A 135 -6.61 8.88 -11.68
N LEU A 136 -7.80 8.30 -11.48
CA LEU A 136 -9.08 8.92 -11.87
C LEU A 136 -9.31 10.23 -11.11
N ILE A 137 -9.06 10.26 -9.80
CA ILE A 137 -9.20 11.49 -9.00
C ILE A 137 -8.26 12.59 -9.54
N LYS A 138 -7.05 12.24 -9.99
CA LYS A 138 -6.10 13.19 -10.60
C LYS A 138 -6.52 13.65 -12.00
N VAL A 139 -6.97 12.74 -12.86
CA VAL A 139 -7.45 13.07 -14.21
C VAL A 139 -8.65 14.02 -14.18
N PHE A 140 -9.57 13.84 -13.22
CA PHE A 140 -10.70 14.74 -13.01
C PHE A 140 -10.35 15.98 -12.18
N TYR A 141 -9.08 16.19 -11.86
CA TYR A 141 -8.58 17.35 -11.13
C TYR A 141 -9.25 17.56 -9.76
N MET A 142 -9.56 16.44 -9.08
CA MET A 142 -10.26 16.42 -7.79
C MET A 142 -9.31 16.31 -6.60
N GLN A 143 -8.06 15.86 -6.79
CA GLN A 143 -7.11 15.65 -5.68
C GLN A 143 -6.34 16.90 -5.30
N MET A 144 -5.71 17.54 -6.30
CA MET A 144 -4.85 18.72 -6.14
C MET A 144 -5.45 19.84 -6.99
N GLN A 145 -6.40 20.56 -6.40
CA GLN A 145 -7.13 21.63 -7.07
C GLN A 145 -6.28 22.91 -7.17
N PRO A 146 -6.66 23.85 -8.05
CA PRO A 146 -6.04 25.18 -8.11
C PRO A 146 -6.03 25.88 -6.75
N PRO A 147 -5.00 26.69 -6.47
CA PRO A 147 -4.89 27.39 -5.20
C PRO A 147 -6.10 28.29 -4.96
N ARG A 148 -6.64 28.21 -3.74
CA ARG A 148 -7.72 29.09 -3.27
C ARG A 148 -7.17 30.49 -2.99
N LEU A 149 -8.06 31.49 -2.93
CA LEU A 149 -7.68 32.87 -2.59
C LEU A 149 -6.86 32.96 -1.29
N THR A 150 -7.22 32.16 -0.28
CA THR A 150 -6.48 32.10 1.00
C THR A 150 -5.03 31.65 0.83
N GLN A 151 -4.77 30.71 -0.09
CA GLN A 151 -3.41 30.26 -0.41
C GLN A 151 -2.67 31.36 -1.18
N LEU A 152 -3.31 32.00 -2.16
CA LEU A 152 -2.69 33.07 -2.95
C LEU A 152 -2.25 34.30 -2.13
N LEU A 153 -2.93 34.55 -1.01
CA LEU A 153 -2.59 35.62 -0.07
C LEU A 153 -1.55 35.20 0.98
N GLN A 154 -1.24 33.91 1.08
CA GLN A 154 -0.26 33.39 2.02
C GLN A 154 1.16 33.59 1.48
N PRO A 155 2.09 34.18 2.26
CA PRO A 155 3.49 34.22 1.88
C PRO A 155 4.06 32.83 1.64
N LEU A 156 4.86 32.64 0.59
CA LEU A 156 5.39 31.33 0.19
C LEU A 156 6.14 30.61 1.34
N GLY A 157 6.85 31.37 2.18
CA GLY A 157 7.59 30.84 3.33
C GLY A 157 6.71 30.35 4.49
N GLU A 158 5.42 30.66 4.47
CA GLU A 158 4.46 30.23 5.50
C GLU A 158 3.68 28.98 5.10
N TYR A 159 3.83 28.49 3.87
CA TYR A 159 3.18 27.27 3.43
C TYR A 159 3.69 26.06 4.22
N SER A 160 2.76 25.20 4.64
CA SER A 160 3.14 23.84 5.07
C SER A 160 3.81 23.08 3.91
N PRO A 161 4.68 22.11 4.17
CA PRO A 161 5.31 21.31 3.12
C PRO A 161 4.30 20.67 2.15
N MET A 162 3.23 20.07 2.69
CA MET A 162 2.16 19.49 1.88
C MET A 162 1.43 20.57 1.08
N GLY A 163 1.10 21.70 1.72
CA GLY A 163 0.43 22.82 1.06
C GLY A 163 1.22 23.34 -0.14
N LEU A 164 2.55 23.47 0.00
CA LEU A 164 3.44 23.88 -1.08
C LEU A 164 3.41 22.87 -2.24
N ALA A 165 3.54 21.57 -1.96
CA ALA A 165 3.49 20.53 -2.97
C ALA A 165 2.12 20.47 -3.68
N TRP A 166 1.03 20.58 -2.93
CA TRP A 166 -0.34 20.59 -3.45
C TRP A 166 -0.59 21.79 -4.35
N THR A 167 -0.14 22.98 -3.95
CA THR A 167 -0.27 24.19 -4.77
C THR A 167 0.59 24.13 -6.03
N TYR A 168 1.82 23.63 -5.94
CA TYR A 168 2.69 23.47 -7.10
C TYR A 168 2.11 22.49 -8.13
N ILE A 169 1.71 21.30 -7.70
CA ILE A 169 1.13 20.29 -8.59
C ILE A 169 -0.24 20.76 -9.09
N GLY A 170 -1.08 21.28 -8.20
CA GLY A 170 -2.43 21.79 -8.48
C GLY A 170 -2.47 23.08 -9.27
N TYR A 171 -1.34 23.70 -9.61
CA TYR A 171 -1.30 24.79 -10.58
C TYR A 171 -1.51 24.27 -12.02
N SER A 172 -0.96 23.10 -12.35
CA SER A 172 -0.97 22.55 -13.71
C SER A 172 -1.98 21.41 -13.86
N GLN A 173 -3.12 21.71 -14.46
CA GLN A 173 -4.13 20.70 -14.81
C GLN A 173 -3.57 19.64 -15.77
N GLY A 174 -2.78 20.06 -16.77
CA GLY A 174 -2.15 19.15 -17.73
C GLY A 174 -1.18 18.17 -17.05
N TYR A 175 -0.44 18.63 -16.04
CA TYR A 175 0.42 17.76 -15.24
C TYR A 175 -0.39 16.74 -14.43
N ASN A 176 -1.51 17.15 -13.81
CA ASN A 176 -2.42 16.24 -13.09
C ASN A 176 -3.00 15.15 -13.99
N ILE A 177 -3.45 15.53 -15.19
CA ILE A 177 -3.96 14.58 -16.19
C ILE A 177 -2.86 13.61 -16.60
N LEU A 178 -1.63 14.09 -16.84
CA LEU A 178 -0.51 13.24 -17.23
C LEU A 178 -0.19 12.20 -16.15
N ILE A 179 0.04 12.63 -14.90
CA ILE A 179 0.40 11.72 -13.82
C ILE A 179 -0.75 10.74 -13.50
N GLY A 180 -2.00 11.20 -13.53
CA GLY A 180 -3.17 10.34 -13.32
C GLY A 180 -3.36 9.33 -14.46
N SER A 181 -3.10 9.72 -15.71
CA SER A 181 -3.16 8.81 -16.86
C SER A 181 -2.09 7.72 -16.78
N ILE A 182 -0.87 8.05 -16.32
CA ILE A 182 0.19 7.07 -16.11
C ILE A 182 -0.21 6.07 -15.01
N GLU A 183 -0.84 6.52 -13.92
CA GLU A 183 -1.34 5.64 -12.86
C GLU A 183 -2.43 4.70 -13.38
N ILE A 184 -3.45 5.22 -14.09
CA ILE A 184 -4.50 4.41 -14.70
C ILE A 184 -3.90 3.39 -15.67
N LEU A 185 -3.02 3.81 -16.58
CA LEU A 185 -2.37 2.93 -17.54
C LEU A 185 -1.60 1.82 -16.81
N SER A 186 -0.82 2.17 -15.80
CA SER A 186 -0.06 1.23 -14.99
C SER A 186 -0.97 0.19 -14.32
N GLY A 187 -2.07 0.63 -13.71
CA GLY A 187 -3.08 -0.25 -13.12
C GLY A 187 -3.73 -1.18 -14.15
N LEU A 188 -4.05 -0.68 -15.35
CA LEU A 188 -4.62 -1.50 -16.42
C LEU A 188 -3.64 -2.57 -16.93
N LEU A 189 -2.35 -2.23 -17.05
CA LEU A 189 -1.31 -3.16 -17.49
C LEU A 189 -1.09 -4.33 -16.51
N LEU A 190 -1.43 -4.14 -15.23
CA LEU A 190 -1.33 -5.18 -14.21
C LEU A 190 -2.34 -6.33 -14.39
N PHE A 191 -3.43 -6.17 -15.17
CA PHE A 191 -4.45 -7.22 -15.34
C PHE A 191 -4.12 -8.28 -16.40
N ARG A 192 -3.12 -8.07 -17.27
CA ARG A 192 -2.87 -8.91 -18.47
C ARG A 192 -1.42 -9.39 -18.61
N LYS A 193 -1.05 -9.83 -19.84
CA LYS A 193 0.29 -10.29 -20.25
C LYS A 193 1.40 -9.24 -20.02
N MET A 194 1.04 -7.97 -19.84
CA MET A 194 1.95 -6.83 -19.66
C MET A 194 2.23 -6.52 -18.19
N MET A 195 2.02 -7.49 -17.29
CA MET A 195 2.16 -7.29 -15.85
C MET A 195 3.55 -6.77 -15.45
N VAL A 196 4.62 -7.28 -16.07
CA VAL A 196 5.99 -6.81 -15.78
C VAL A 196 6.15 -5.33 -16.12
N LEU A 197 5.65 -4.89 -17.28
CA LEU A 197 5.70 -3.48 -17.67
C LEU A 197 4.87 -2.61 -16.72
N GLY A 198 3.64 -3.06 -16.39
CA GLY A 198 2.79 -2.37 -15.41
C GLY A 198 3.45 -2.26 -14.04
N ALA A 199 4.11 -3.31 -13.56
CA ALA A 199 4.82 -3.29 -12.29
C ALA A 199 6.04 -2.36 -12.33
N LEU A 200 6.81 -2.32 -13.43
CA LEU A 200 7.94 -1.39 -13.58
C LEU A 200 7.50 0.07 -13.60
N ILE A 201 6.44 0.39 -14.35
CA ILE A 201 5.86 1.74 -14.36
C ILE A 201 5.35 2.08 -12.95
N THR A 202 4.67 1.15 -12.27
CA THR A 202 4.21 1.36 -10.89
C THR A 202 5.36 1.60 -9.93
N VAL A 203 6.49 0.90 -10.05
CA VAL A 203 7.67 1.14 -9.22
C VAL A 203 8.17 2.57 -9.44
N ALA A 204 8.32 3.00 -10.69
CA ALA A 204 8.79 4.35 -11.02
C ALA A 204 7.85 5.44 -10.47
N THR A 205 6.53 5.29 -10.67
CA THR A 205 5.55 6.25 -10.16
C THR A 205 5.46 6.23 -8.63
N SER A 206 5.44 5.05 -8.03
CA SER A 206 5.34 4.90 -6.57
C SER A 206 6.56 5.45 -5.85
N ILE A 207 7.78 5.35 -6.42
CA ILE A 207 8.96 6.01 -5.87
C ILE A 207 8.76 7.52 -5.81
N ASN A 208 8.25 8.13 -6.89
CA ASN A 208 8.01 9.57 -6.92
C ASN A 208 6.93 9.99 -5.90
N ILE A 209 5.79 9.29 -5.88
CA ILE A 209 4.70 9.55 -4.92
C ILE A 209 5.19 9.38 -3.49
N MET A 210 5.93 8.30 -3.21
CA MET A 210 6.51 8.03 -1.90
C MET A 210 7.49 9.14 -1.51
N ALA A 211 8.40 9.55 -2.39
CA ALA A 211 9.32 10.65 -2.12
C ALA A 211 8.59 11.94 -1.80
N VAL A 212 7.59 12.34 -2.60
CA VAL A 212 6.76 13.50 -2.29
C VAL A 212 6.11 13.36 -0.92
N ASN A 213 5.60 12.17 -0.57
CA ASN A 213 4.94 11.97 0.72
C ASN A 213 5.88 12.09 1.92
N TYR A 214 7.11 11.58 1.83
CA TYR A 214 8.07 11.69 2.93
C TYR A 214 8.69 13.09 3.01
N PHE A 215 9.06 13.70 1.88
CA PHE A 215 9.79 14.98 1.88
C PHE A 215 8.89 16.21 2.00
N TYR A 216 7.60 16.10 1.64
CA TYR A 216 6.61 17.17 1.79
C TYR A 216 5.55 16.85 2.84
N ASP A 217 5.83 15.89 3.73
CA ASP A 217 4.96 15.49 4.84
C ASP A 217 3.49 15.28 4.46
N VAL A 218 3.28 14.56 3.36
CA VAL A 218 1.94 14.17 2.93
C VAL A 218 1.50 12.96 3.74
N PRO A 219 0.28 12.93 4.29
CA PRO A 219 -0.19 11.89 5.20
C PRO A 219 -0.66 10.60 4.50
N VAL A 220 0.16 10.07 3.58
CA VAL A 220 -0.11 8.84 2.80
C VAL A 220 1.18 8.01 2.60
N LYS A 221 2.13 8.07 3.55
CA LYS A 221 3.46 7.43 3.46
C LYS A 221 3.37 5.91 3.49
N MET A 222 2.53 5.33 4.37
CA MET A 222 2.41 3.86 4.47
C MET A 222 1.91 3.23 3.16
N VAL A 223 0.85 3.79 2.60
CA VAL A 223 0.20 3.25 1.40
C VAL A 223 1.11 3.42 0.18
N SER A 224 1.76 4.57 0.00
CA SER A 224 2.71 4.75 -1.12
C SER A 224 3.93 3.83 -0.99
N THR A 225 4.43 3.61 0.23
CA THR A 225 5.50 2.64 0.50
C THR A 225 5.04 1.22 0.17
N ALA A 226 3.82 0.85 0.55
CA ALA A 226 3.27 -0.48 0.26
C ALA A 226 3.09 -0.69 -1.25
N LEU A 227 2.60 0.29 -2.01
CA LEU A 227 2.49 0.20 -3.47
C LEU A 227 3.86 -0.07 -4.11
N LEU A 228 4.91 0.60 -3.67
CA LEU A 228 6.27 0.35 -4.14
C LEU A 228 6.72 -1.08 -3.81
N LEU A 229 6.65 -1.48 -2.53
CA LEU A 229 7.11 -2.79 -2.09
C LEU A 229 6.32 -3.93 -2.75
N PHE A 230 5.01 -3.76 -2.91
CA PHE A 230 4.15 -4.74 -3.55
C PHE A 230 4.45 -4.87 -5.04
N SER A 231 4.74 -3.77 -5.72
CA SER A 231 5.14 -3.80 -7.13
C SER A 231 6.49 -4.47 -7.33
N ILE A 232 7.46 -4.22 -6.43
CA ILE A 232 8.73 -4.95 -6.41
C ILE A 232 8.47 -6.44 -6.14
N PHE A 233 7.58 -6.77 -5.20
CA PHE A 233 7.22 -8.16 -4.89
C PHE A 233 6.65 -8.89 -6.10
N LEU A 234 5.84 -8.23 -6.93
CA LEU A 234 5.31 -8.78 -8.17
C LEU A 234 6.40 -9.05 -9.22
N LEU A 235 7.52 -8.35 -9.17
CA LEU A 235 8.66 -8.53 -10.07
C LEU A 235 9.60 -9.66 -9.64
N LEU A 236 9.57 -10.09 -8.37
CA LEU A 236 10.45 -11.14 -7.84
C LEU A 236 10.50 -12.41 -8.69
N PRO A 237 9.39 -12.95 -9.24
CA PRO A 237 9.44 -14.14 -10.09
C PRO A 237 10.19 -13.96 -11.41
N TYR A 238 10.41 -12.71 -11.84
CA TYR A 238 11.01 -12.35 -13.13
C TYR A 238 12.46 -11.90 -13.01
N LEU A 239 12.93 -11.61 -11.80
CA LEU A 239 14.34 -11.37 -11.52
C LEU A 239 15.05 -12.72 -11.62
N LYS A 240 15.88 -12.89 -12.68
CA LYS A 240 16.76 -14.06 -12.79
C LYS A 240 17.73 -14.03 -11.60
N ALA A 241 17.76 -15.14 -10.85
CA ALA A 241 18.86 -15.46 -9.96
C ALA A 241 19.96 -16.17 -10.76
#